data_AF-A0A821ANY4-F1
#
_entry.id   AF-A0A821ANY4-F1
#
_cell.length_a   1.000
_cell.length_b   1.000
_cell.length_c   1.000
_cell.angle_alpha   90.00
_cell.angle_beta   90.00
_cell.angle_gamma   90.00
#
_symmetry.space_group_name_H-M   'P 1'
#
loop_
_entity.id
_entity.type
_entity.pdbx_description
1 polymer ?
#
loop_
_entity_poly.entity_id
_entity_poly.type
_entity_poly.pdbx_seq_one_letter_code
_entity_poly.pdbx_strand_id
1 'polypeptide(L)'
;MFYKDHLLEPCELQLQLDEIIRDTTPPAYGEEHLAALTAGERPLWAEARETFFRSGVNRYSLEAIEKAAFVLILDDEDFDIGTPNDESICTTYEQGSMTGKLDDYAHAILHGKGYNRWFDKSFNFIVSKNAVFGFNVEHSWADAPITGHLAEYVLSEDIMYYGYDELGNTHGTPRFTALKPIKLKWNIPENCNVMIERSLAQATKVYNDVDLHIYVQDAYGKGFMKKQKLSPDAYIQMALQLAHYRDSGHFNLTYEASMTRLFRDGRTETVRSCSIESSLWVKSMEDPTVTKAERIKLLRAACDYHQHQYRDAMSGKGIDRHLFCLYVVSKYLNLDSPFLHQVLQEPWKLSTSQTPTVYDDQRLTKFMSQRSELAEKIGLDRVKNIAAAGGGFGPTPAFYEERYPQFDRQKKGVMAGGGFGPVAADGYGVSYIITSEDLIFFHISSNKSSPETDSIRFGKRIRQAMDDMRDLLEGQSSNASSGVNEKKFSNVAPSTDQPA
;
A
#
# COMPACT_ATOMS: atom_id res chain seq x y z
N MET A 1 24.11 10.61 -3.96
CA MET A 1 24.26 10.32 -2.50
C MET A 1 25.70 10.10 -2.08
N PHE A 2 26.60 9.63 -2.96
CA PHE A 2 28.03 9.54 -2.66
C PHE A 2 28.80 10.69 -3.31
N TYR A 3 29.80 11.22 -2.61
CA TYR A 3 30.77 12.16 -3.16
C TYR A 3 32.17 11.76 -2.70
N LYS A 4 33.09 11.53 -3.65
CA LYS A 4 34.45 11.02 -3.38
C LYS A 4 34.45 9.77 -2.47
N ASP A 5 33.61 8.80 -2.80
CA ASP A 5 33.42 7.54 -2.05
C ASP A 5 32.87 7.68 -0.62
N HIS A 6 32.44 8.89 -0.22
CA HIS A 6 31.76 9.13 1.04
C HIS A 6 30.26 9.28 0.82
N LEU A 7 29.47 8.59 1.64
CA LEU A 7 28.04 8.87 1.75
C LEU A 7 27.88 10.27 2.37
N LEU A 8 27.06 11.10 1.73
CA LEU A 8 26.73 12.42 2.26
C LEU A 8 25.93 12.27 3.57
N GLU A 9 26.33 13.03 4.58
CA GLU A 9 25.60 13.13 5.86
C GLU A 9 24.36 14.02 5.69
N PRO A 10 23.35 13.92 6.58
CA PRO A 10 22.15 14.76 6.53
C PRO A 10 22.43 16.26 6.43
N CYS A 11 23.41 16.79 7.19
CA CYS A 11 23.81 18.20 7.11
C CYS A 11 24.41 18.61 5.76
N GLU A 12 25.01 17.67 5.03
CA GLU A 12 25.52 17.93 3.68
C GLU A 12 24.39 17.92 2.66
N LEU A 13 23.39 17.03 2.83
CA LEU A 13 22.18 17.01 2.00
C LEU A 13 21.31 18.24 2.22
N GLN A 14 21.17 18.70 3.47
CA GLN A 14 20.44 19.94 3.80
C GLN A 14 20.98 21.13 3.01
N LEU A 15 22.31 21.30 2.94
CA LEU A 15 22.92 22.39 2.15
C LEU A 15 22.55 22.32 0.66
N GLN A 16 22.46 21.11 0.08
CA GLN A 16 22.08 20.95 -1.32
C GLN A 16 20.60 21.26 -1.54
N LEU A 17 19.72 20.77 -0.65
CA LEU A 17 18.28 21.00 -0.73
C LEU A 17 17.96 22.48 -0.53
N ASP A 18 18.65 23.16 0.39
CA ASP A 18 18.56 24.60 0.56
C ASP A 18 18.93 25.38 -0.71
N GLU A 19 19.96 24.95 -1.44
CA GLU A 19 20.33 25.58 -2.72
C GLU A 19 19.25 25.37 -3.78
N ILE A 20 18.62 24.18 -3.83
CA ILE A 20 17.49 23.91 -4.73
C ILE A 20 16.29 24.79 -4.39
N ILE A 21 15.91 24.88 -3.10
CA ILE A 21 14.75 25.65 -2.64
C ILE A 21 14.93 27.15 -2.88
N ARG A 22 16.17 27.66 -2.75
CA ARG A 22 16.47 29.08 -2.98
C ARG A 22 16.62 29.46 -4.46
N ASP A 23 16.72 28.49 -5.37
CA ASP A 23 16.82 28.76 -6.80
C ASP A 23 15.46 29.22 -7.36
N THR A 24 15.39 30.50 -7.71
CA THR A 24 14.19 31.13 -8.29
C THR A 24 14.21 31.17 -9.83
N THR A 25 15.15 30.46 -10.47
CA THR A 25 15.26 30.40 -11.92
C THR A 25 13.99 29.80 -12.53
N PRO A 26 13.25 30.54 -13.38
CA PRO A 26 12.01 30.03 -13.96
C PRO A 26 12.24 28.78 -14.83
N PRO A 27 11.21 27.95 -15.02
CA PRO A 27 11.28 26.84 -15.96
C PRO A 27 11.53 27.35 -17.38
N ALA A 28 12.28 26.59 -18.18
CA ALA A 28 12.37 26.80 -19.61
C ALA A 28 11.01 26.52 -20.28
N TYR A 29 10.88 26.92 -21.55
CA TYR A 29 9.66 26.66 -22.33
C TYR A 29 9.27 25.18 -22.29
N GLY A 30 8.04 24.88 -21.85
CA GLY A 30 7.49 23.53 -21.71
C GLY A 30 8.07 22.68 -20.56
N GLU A 31 9.08 23.17 -19.83
CA GLU A 31 9.73 22.41 -18.76
C GLU A 31 8.80 22.18 -17.56
N GLU A 32 7.95 23.16 -17.24
CA GLU A 32 7.02 23.13 -16.11
C GLU A 32 6.11 21.89 -16.13
N HIS A 33 5.56 21.57 -17.30
CA HIS A 33 4.64 20.44 -17.48
C HIS A 33 5.32 19.18 -18.02
N LEU A 34 6.63 19.19 -18.23
CA LEU A 34 7.36 18.12 -18.94
C LEU A 34 7.03 16.72 -18.41
N ALA A 35 6.95 16.55 -17.09
CA ALA A 35 6.72 15.25 -16.48
C ALA A 35 5.29 14.71 -16.70
N ALA A 36 4.36 15.53 -17.20
CA ALA A 36 3.02 15.10 -17.60
C ALA A 36 3.05 14.02 -18.70
N LEU A 37 4.13 13.98 -19.51
CA LEU A 37 4.37 12.89 -20.44
C LEU A 37 4.35 11.52 -19.74
N THR A 38 4.85 11.43 -18.51
CA THR A 38 4.87 10.17 -17.73
C THR A 38 3.52 9.81 -17.10
N ALA A 39 2.60 10.77 -17.01
CA ALA A 39 1.24 10.60 -16.48
C ALA A 39 0.19 10.25 -17.55
N GLY A 40 0.48 10.59 -18.81
CA GLY A 40 -0.39 10.34 -19.96
C GLY A 40 -0.39 8.90 -20.46
N GLU A 41 -0.99 8.68 -21.62
CA GLU A 41 -1.07 7.35 -22.23
C GLU A 41 0.33 6.82 -22.61
N ARG A 42 0.61 5.55 -22.25
CA ARG A 42 1.92 4.92 -22.49
C ARG A 42 2.38 4.99 -23.95
N PRO A 43 1.53 4.82 -24.99
CA PRO A 43 1.96 4.98 -26.38
C PRO A 43 2.42 6.40 -26.73
N LEU A 44 1.72 7.42 -26.24
CA LEU A 44 2.07 8.83 -26.48
C LEU A 44 3.40 9.16 -25.82
N TRP A 45 3.62 8.70 -24.58
CA TRP A 45 4.90 8.85 -23.92
C TRP A 45 6.03 8.14 -24.67
N ALA A 46 5.81 6.88 -25.10
CA ALA A 46 6.79 6.13 -25.86
C ALA A 46 7.20 6.89 -27.14
N GLU A 47 6.24 7.40 -27.92
CA GLU A 47 6.50 8.20 -29.12
C GLU A 47 7.31 9.47 -28.80
N ALA A 48 6.92 10.22 -27.76
CA ALA A 48 7.64 11.42 -27.35
C ALA A 48 9.08 11.10 -26.95
N ARG A 49 9.26 10.04 -26.15
CA ARG A 49 10.58 9.55 -25.70
C ARG A 49 11.49 9.23 -26.88
N GLU A 50 10.97 8.51 -27.88
CA GLU A 50 11.76 8.16 -29.07
C GLU A 50 12.07 9.35 -29.97
N THR A 51 11.17 10.32 -30.04
CA THR A 51 11.32 11.48 -30.93
C THR A 51 12.22 12.56 -30.33
N PHE A 52 12.06 12.88 -29.05
CA PHE A 52 12.66 14.07 -28.44
C PHE A 52 13.72 13.77 -27.37
N PHE A 53 13.75 12.57 -26.80
CA PHE A 53 14.60 12.24 -25.65
C PHE A 53 15.69 11.20 -25.96
N ARG A 54 15.77 10.69 -27.18
CA ARG A 54 16.81 9.72 -27.61
C ARG A 54 18.21 10.30 -27.81
N SER A 55 18.37 11.63 -27.88
CA SER A 55 19.67 12.26 -28.15
C SER A 55 19.83 13.63 -27.52
N GLY A 56 21.05 14.18 -27.58
CA GLY A 56 21.36 15.53 -27.14
C GLY A 56 21.16 15.75 -25.63
N VAL A 57 20.88 17.00 -25.25
CA VAL A 57 20.72 17.41 -23.85
C VAL A 57 19.57 16.68 -23.15
N ASN A 58 18.47 16.42 -23.86
CA ASN A 58 17.30 15.71 -23.32
C ASN A 58 17.64 14.28 -22.90
N ARG A 59 18.45 13.57 -23.69
CA ARG A 59 18.92 12.23 -23.34
C ARG A 59 19.74 12.26 -22.05
N TYR A 60 20.68 13.20 -21.92
CA TYR A 60 21.50 13.28 -20.70
C TYR A 60 20.66 13.56 -19.46
N SER A 61 19.69 14.47 -19.56
CA SER A 61 18.78 14.78 -18.46
C SER A 61 17.85 13.61 -18.12
N LEU A 62 17.27 12.95 -19.12
CA LEU A 62 16.43 11.77 -18.91
C LEU A 62 17.22 10.59 -18.31
N GLU A 63 18.41 10.31 -18.82
CA GLU A 63 19.28 9.27 -18.26
C GLU A 63 19.65 9.56 -16.79
N ALA A 64 19.81 10.83 -16.40
CA ALA A 64 20.07 11.19 -15.01
C ALA A 64 18.88 10.82 -14.10
N ILE A 65 17.64 11.06 -14.55
CA ILE A 65 16.40 10.66 -13.84
C ILE A 65 16.29 9.13 -13.76
N GLU A 66 16.50 8.45 -14.89
CA GLU A 66 16.41 6.99 -14.98
C GLU A 66 17.44 6.31 -14.06
N LYS A 67 18.68 6.85 -13.98
CA LYS A 67 19.77 6.34 -13.14
C LYS A 67 19.70 6.81 -11.67
N ALA A 68 18.89 7.81 -11.34
CA ALA A 68 18.73 8.27 -9.95
C ALA A 68 18.26 7.12 -9.04
N ALA A 69 18.57 7.17 -7.74
CA ALA A 69 18.08 6.14 -6.81
C ALA A 69 16.55 6.23 -6.66
N PHE A 70 16.03 7.44 -6.53
CA PHE A 70 14.62 7.79 -6.44
C PHE A 70 14.47 9.27 -6.85
N VAL A 71 13.22 9.73 -6.97
CA VAL A 71 12.90 11.16 -7.16
C VAL A 71 12.37 11.69 -5.85
N LEU A 72 12.94 12.79 -5.36
CA LEU A 72 12.43 13.56 -4.22
C LEU A 72 11.58 14.71 -4.77
N ILE A 73 10.33 14.79 -4.34
CA ILE A 73 9.42 15.89 -4.63
C ILE A 73 9.35 16.77 -3.40
N LEU A 74 9.76 18.03 -3.56
CA LEU A 74 9.53 19.10 -2.58
C LEU A 74 8.22 19.78 -2.98
N ASP A 75 7.11 19.36 -2.37
CA ASP A 75 5.79 19.90 -2.67
C ASP A 75 5.59 21.25 -1.99
N ASP A 76 4.98 22.19 -2.70
CA ASP A 76 4.79 23.57 -2.24
C ASP A 76 3.50 23.75 -1.42
N GLU A 77 2.67 22.71 -1.37
CA GLU A 77 1.42 22.66 -0.62
C GLU A 77 1.63 22.16 0.81
N ASP A 78 0.79 22.65 1.71
CA ASP A 78 0.64 22.12 3.06
C ASP A 78 -0.46 21.04 3.03
N PHE A 79 -0.18 19.86 3.58
CA PHE A 79 -1.19 18.83 3.75
C PHE A 79 -1.63 18.79 5.20
N ASP A 80 -2.84 19.23 5.48
CA ASP A 80 -3.42 19.04 6.80
C ASP A 80 -3.88 17.59 6.93
N ILE A 81 -3.23 16.82 7.81
CA ILE A 81 -3.62 15.44 8.15
C ILE A 81 -4.29 15.35 9.52
N GLY A 82 -4.63 16.52 10.08
CA GLY A 82 -5.18 16.74 11.43
C GLY A 82 -4.25 16.33 12.57
N THR A 83 -4.78 16.36 13.79
CA THR A 83 -4.11 15.84 15.01
C THR A 83 -4.92 14.70 15.63
N PRO A 84 -4.35 13.80 16.44
CA PRO A 84 -5.10 12.65 17.00
C PRO A 84 -6.42 12.97 17.71
N ASN A 85 -6.66 14.22 18.13
CA ASN A 85 -7.90 14.68 18.77
C ASN A 85 -8.81 15.51 17.84
N ASP A 86 -8.49 15.59 16.56
CA ASP A 86 -9.20 16.38 15.57
C ASP A 86 -10.34 15.54 14.97
N GLU A 87 -11.58 15.88 15.33
CA GLU A 87 -12.80 15.26 14.79
C GLU A 87 -12.91 15.40 13.26
N SER A 88 -12.15 16.32 12.64
CA SER A 88 -12.10 16.50 11.18
C SER A 88 -11.05 15.62 10.45
N ILE A 89 -10.25 14.82 11.16
CA ILE A 89 -9.42 13.75 10.54
C ILE A 89 -10.31 12.68 9.93
N CYS A 90 -11.27 12.24 10.73
CA CYS A 90 -12.18 11.16 10.41
C CYS A 90 -13.50 11.79 9.96
N THR A 91 -13.65 11.92 8.66
CA THR A 91 -14.88 12.31 7.95
C THR A 91 -16.15 12.47 8.79
N THR A 92 -16.54 13.72 9.04
CA THR A 92 -17.83 14.10 9.61
C THR A 92 -18.83 14.43 8.49
N TYR A 93 -20.05 13.90 8.60
CA TYR A 93 -21.14 14.25 7.69
C TYR A 93 -21.78 15.56 8.13
N GLU A 94 -21.43 16.67 7.49
CA GLU A 94 -22.26 17.87 7.54
C GLU A 94 -22.77 18.27 6.14
N GLN A 95 -24.09 18.46 6.04
CA GLN A 95 -24.76 19.19 4.95
C GLN A 95 -24.48 18.73 3.51
N GLY A 96 -24.23 17.45 3.27
CA GLY A 96 -24.20 16.88 1.92
C GLY A 96 -22.96 17.20 1.10
N SER A 97 -21.89 17.69 1.73
CA SER A 97 -20.54 17.77 1.17
C SER A 97 -19.56 17.37 2.26
N MET A 98 -18.69 16.41 1.96
CA MET A 98 -17.70 15.91 2.91
C MET A 98 -16.35 15.80 2.20
N THR A 99 -15.38 16.56 2.68
CA THR A 99 -13.96 16.51 2.30
C THR A 99 -13.18 16.24 3.58
N GLY A 100 -12.63 15.04 3.72
CA GLY A 100 -11.75 14.73 4.84
C GLY A 100 -10.32 15.24 4.55
N LYS A 101 -9.66 15.77 5.55
CA LYS A 101 -8.22 16.14 5.51
C LYS A 101 -7.34 15.00 4.95
N LEU A 102 -7.68 13.76 5.29
CA LEU A 102 -7.01 12.56 4.78
C LEU A 102 -7.34 12.23 3.33
N ASP A 103 -8.51 12.62 2.81
CA ASP A 103 -8.91 12.40 1.42
C ASP A 103 -8.06 13.30 0.50
N ASP A 104 -7.92 14.58 0.86
CA ASP A 104 -7.08 15.54 0.15
C ASP A 104 -5.61 15.10 0.14
N TYR A 105 -5.10 14.68 1.29
CA TYR A 105 -3.76 14.10 1.40
C TYR A 105 -3.59 12.87 0.49
N ALA A 106 -4.55 11.93 0.52
CA ALA A 106 -4.47 10.71 -0.28
C ALA A 106 -4.53 11.00 -1.78
N HIS A 107 -5.33 11.98 -2.23
CA HIS A 107 -5.32 12.47 -3.60
C HIS A 107 -3.96 13.04 -4.01
N ALA A 108 -3.39 13.92 -3.18
CA ALA A 108 -2.12 14.57 -3.45
C ALA A 108 -0.94 13.59 -3.55
N ILE A 109 -0.94 12.53 -2.73
CA ILE A 109 0.08 11.46 -2.81
C ILE A 109 -0.17 10.54 -4.00
N LEU A 110 -1.42 10.20 -4.33
CA LEU A 110 -1.75 9.27 -5.40
C LEU A 110 -1.36 9.81 -6.78
N HIS A 111 -1.73 11.05 -7.10
CA HIS A 111 -1.55 11.61 -8.46
C HIS A 111 -0.94 13.01 -8.51
N GLY A 112 -0.87 13.73 -7.38
CA GLY A 112 -0.40 15.12 -7.36
C GLY A 112 -1.14 15.99 -8.39
N LYS A 113 -0.39 16.84 -9.10
CA LYS A 113 -0.90 17.76 -10.13
C LYS A 113 -0.88 17.17 -11.54
N GLY A 114 -0.49 15.89 -11.69
CA GLY A 114 -0.30 15.23 -12.98
C GLY A 114 0.99 15.61 -13.73
N TYR A 115 1.72 16.64 -13.29
CA TYR A 115 3.00 17.06 -13.89
C TYR A 115 4.12 17.29 -12.86
N ASN A 116 3.83 17.25 -11.56
CA ASN A 116 4.80 17.48 -10.49
C ASN A 116 5.36 16.17 -9.90
N ARG A 117 5.36 15.08 -10.70
CA ARG A 117 5.87 13.75 -10.36
C ARG A 117 6.50 13.12 -11.60
N TRP A 118 7.49 12.26 -11.42
CA TRP A 118 8.02 11.44 -12.51
C TRP A 118 7.53 10.00 -12.35
N PHE A 119 6.41 9.66 -12.99
CA PHE A 119 5.68 8.40 -12.73
C PHE A 119 6.40 7.15 -13.24
N ASP A 120 7.38 7.29 -14.14
CA ASP A 120 8.25 6.19 -14.55
C ASP A 120 9.29 5.81 -13.49
N LYS A 121 9.53 6.67 -12.49
CA LYS A 121 10.49 6.36 -11.43
C LYS A 121 9.88 5.29 -10.53
N SER A 122 10.68 4.29 -10.17
CA SER A 122 10.33 3.22 -9.22
C SER A 122 9.52 3.73 -8.03
N PHE A 123 9.96 4.84 -7.44
CA PHE A 123 9.13 5.62 -6.54
C PHE A 123 9.51 7.11 -6.53
N ASN A 124 8.52 7.94 -6.24
CA ASN A 124 8.66 9.34 -5.87
C ASN A 124 8.48 9.44 -4.34
N PHE A 125 9.46 9.99 -3.63
CA PHE A 125 9.33 10.36 -2.22
C PHE A 125 8.85 11.81 -2.17
N ILE A 126 7.67 12.04 -1.59
CA ILE A 126 6.98 13.33 -1.62
C ILE A 126 7.03 13.90 -0.22
N VAL A 127 7.52 15.14 -0.08
CA VAL A 127 7.57 15.88 1.17
C VAL A 127 6.89 17.22 0.96
N SER A 128 5.82 17.47 1.70
CA SER A 128 5.08 18.73 1.67
C SER A 128 5.83 19.83 2.42
N LYS A 129 5.37 21.07 2.25
CA LYS A 129 5.94 22.23 2.92
C LYS A 129 5.84 22.16 4.45
N ASN A 130 4.80 21.52 4.98
CA ASN A 130 4.62 21.25 6.40
C ASN A 130 5.17 19.88 6.86
N ALA A 131 6.09 19.28 6.10
CA ALA A 131 6.80 18.03 6.40
C ALA A 131 5.91 16.77 6.51
N VAL A 132 4.68 16.82 6.01
CA VAL A 132 3.88 15.63 5.74
C VAL A 132 4.46 14.94 4.51
N PHE A 133 4.67 13.63 4.58
CA PHE A 133 5.32 12.90 3.50
C PHE A 133 4.56 11.65 3.08
N GLY A 134 4.79 11.23 1.84
CA GLY A 134 4.24 10.00 1.27
C GLY A 134 5.07 9.46 0.12
N PHE A 135 4.64 8.33 -0.43
CA PHE A 135 5.29 7.68 -1.57
C PHE A 135 4.29 7.45 -2.70
N ASN A 136 4.68 7.82 -3.92
CA ASN A 136 4.03 7.34 -5.14
C ASN A 136 4.94 6.29 -5.78
N VAL A 137 4.40 5.14 -6.16
CA VAL A 137 5.19 3.96 -6.54
C VAL A 137 4.75 3.42 -7.89
N GLU A 138 5.73 3.18 -8.76
CA GLU A 138 5.51 2.46 -10.01
C GLU A 138 5.42 0.95 -9.70
N HIS A 139 4.26 0.36 -9.96
CA HIS A 139 3.89 -0.94 -9.39
C HIS A 139 4.62 -2.12 -10.07
N SER A 140 5.21 -1.93 -11.26
CA SER A 140 6.06 -2.96 -11.87
C SER A 140 7.30 -3.25 -11.03
N TRP A 141 7.83 -2.25 -10.30
CA TRP A 141 8.98 -2.38 -9.42
C TRP A 141 8.68 -3.16 -8.13
N ALA A 142 7.61 -2.79 -7.42
CA ALA A 142 7.35 -3.31 -6.07
C ALA A 142 5.86 -3.47 -5.74
N ASP A 143 5.56 -4.39 -4.82
CA ASP A 143 4.25 -4.54 -4.20
C ASP A 143 4.16 -3.76 -2.88
N ALA A 144 2.94 -3.45 -2.42
CA ALA A 144 2.68 -2.61 -1.25
C ALA A 144 3.50 -2.97 0.03
N PRO A 145 3.72 -4.24 0.40
CA PRO A 145 4.52 -4.57 1.58
C PRO A 145 5.98 -4.11 1.51
N ILE A 146 6.55 -3.97 0.31
CA ILE A 146 7.93 -3.49 0.11
C ILE A 146 8.00 -1.99 0.37
N THR A 147 7.05 -1.22 -0.17
CA THR A 147 6.95 0.22 0.05
C THR A 147 6.61 0.53 1.51
N GLY A 148 5.67 -0.21 2.11
CA GLY A 148 5.33 -0.06 3.53
C GLY A 148 6.55 -0.24 4.42
N HIS A 149 7.38 -1.25 4.14
CA HIS A 149 8.62 -1.47 4.88
C HIS A 149 9.64 -0.33 4.70
N LEU A 150 9.77 0.21 3.48
CA LEU A 150 10.64 1.37 3.23
C LEU A 150 10.17 2.60 4.02
N ALA A 151 8.87 2.90 3.99
CA ALA A 151 8.28 4.03 4.71
C ALA A 151 8.49 3.90 6.23
N GLU A 152 8.28 2.70 6.78
CA GLU A 152 8.52 2.42 8.19
C GLU A 152 10.01 2.59 8.57
N TYR A 153 10.93 2.11 7.72
CA TYR A 153 12.36 2.25 7.95
C TYR A 153 12.79 3.72 7.97
N VAL A 154 12.34 4.51 6.99
CA VAL A 154 12.64 5.95 6.89
C VAL A 154 12.14 6.69 8.13
N LEU A 155 10.86 6.48 8.51
CA LEU A 155 10.26 7.12 9.68
C LEU A 155 11.00 6.76 10.98
N SER A 156 11.36 5.48 11.13
CA SER A 156 12.06 5.00 12.32
C SER A 156 13.46 5.59 12.44
N GLU A 157 14.21 5.69 11.35
CA GLU A 157 15.57 6.23 11.38
C GLU A 157 15.57 7.74 11.65
N ASP A 158 14.61 8.48 11.09
CA ASP A 158 14.45 9.92 11.34
C ASP A 158 14.19 10.22 12.82
N ILE A 159 13.21 9.54 13.43
CA ILE A 159 12.82 9.74 14.83
C ILE A 159 13.91 9.28 15.82
N MET A 160 14.57 8.16 15.53
CA MET A 160 15.42 7.49 16.53
C MET A 160 16.90 7.87 16.46
N TYR A 161 17.39 8.25 15.28
CA TYR A 161 18.83 8.41 15.04
C TYR A 161 19.21 9.79 14.53
N TYR A 162 18.46 10.31 13.56
CA TYR A 162 18.86 11.57 12.91
C TYR A 162 18.37 12.77 13.70
N GLY A 163 17.06 12.96 13.86
CA GLY A 163 16.51 14.12 14.55
C GLY A 163 16.96 15.48 14.00
N TYR A 164 16.54 16.55 14.68
CA TYR A 164 16.80 17.93 14.29
C TYR A 164 17.11 18.79 15.52
N ASP A 165 17.87 19.86 15.34
CA ASP A 165 18.12 20.86 16.39
C ASP A 165 16.89 21.76 16.65
N GLU A 166 17.01 22.67 17.62
CA GLU A 166 15.93 23.58 18.02
C GLU A 166 15.45 24.51 16.88
N LEU A 167 16.26 24.69 15.85
CA LEU A 167 15.95 25.50 14.67
C LEU A 167 15.46 24.65 13.49
N GLY A 168 15.32 23.33 13.68
CA GLY A 168 14.91 22.39 12.63
C GLY A 168 16.02 21.98 11.68
N ASN A 169 17.30 22.26 11.99
CA ASN A 169 18.41 21.83 11.16
C ASN A 169 18.84 20.41 11.52
N THR A 170 19.34 19.70 10.52
CA THR A 170 20.00 18.41 10.70
C THR A 170 21.27 18.57 11.53
N HIS A 171 21.57 17.58 12.38
CA HIS A 171 22.78 17.60 13.19
C HIS A 171 24.06 17.31 12.38
N GLY A 172 25.19 17.75 12.92
CA GLY A 172 26.53 17.47 12.40
C GLY A 172 27.22 18.70 11.82
N THR A 173 28.39 18.50 11.21
CA THR A 173 29.15 19.55 10.54
C THR A 173 29.50 19.09 9.12
N PRO A 174 29.06 19.80 8.07
CA PRO A 174 29.32 19.42 6.69
C PRO A 174 30.82 19.33 6.39
N ARG A 175 31.27 18.21 5.82
CA ARG A 175 32.65 18.06 5.32
C ARG A 175 32.79 18.68 3.93
N PHE A 176 31.72 18.63 3.15
CA PHE A 176 31.68 19.17 1.79
C PHE A 176 30.66 20.31 1.68
N THR A 177 31.15 21.55 1.60
CA THR A 177 30.30 22.76 1.47
C THR A 177 30.23 23.32 0.06
N ALA A 178 31.13 22.88 -0.85
CA ALA A 178 31.22 23.38 -2.22
C ALA A 178 30.51 22.50 -3.25
N LEU A 179 29.90 21.38 -2.82
CA LEU A 179 29.05 20.58 -3.69
C LEU A 179 27.81 21.40 -4.06
N LYS A 180 27.39 21.33 -5.32
CA LYS A 180 26.22 22.05 -5.83
C LYS A 180 25.31 21.10 -6.61
N PRO A 181 23.98 21.22 -6.49
CA PRO A 181 23.05 20.49 -7.32
C PRO A 181 23.18 20.94 -8.79
N ILE A 182 22.91 20.04 -9.73
CA ILE A 182 22.96 20.33 -11.16
C ILE A 182 21.54 20.41 -11.69
N LYS A 183 21.12 21.58 -12.16
CA LYS A 183 19.83 21.75 -12.85
C LYS A 183 19.86 20.97 -14.18
N LEU A 184 18.92 20.05 -14.33
CA LEU A 184 18.70 19.33 -15.60
C LEU A 184 18.25 20.33 -16.67
N LYS A 185 18.63 20.08 -17.93
CA LYS A 185 18.36 20.99 -19.05
C LYS A 185 17.59 20.28 -20.14
N TRP A 186 16.71 21.02 -20.79
CA TRP A 186 15.82 20.49 -21.81
C TRP A 186 15.81 21.38 -23.04
N ASN A 187 15.71 20.75 -24.21
CA ASN A 187 15.38 21.37 -25.47
C ASN A 187 14.00 20.86 -25.88
N ILE A 188 12.98 21.69 -25.68
CA ILE A 188 11.58 21.33 -25.89
C ILE A 188 11.06 22.11 -27.11
N PRO A 189 11.07 21.51 -28.31
CA PRO A 189 10.48 22.14 -29.48
C PRO A 189 8.94 22.16 -29.38
N GLU A 190 8.30 23.01 -30.17
CA GLU A 190 6.84 23.23 -30.14
C GLU A 190 6.02 21.93 -30.24
N ASN A 191 6.43 21.03 -31.14
CA ASN A 191 5.74 19.74 -31.31
C ASN A 191 5.89 18.82 -30.09
N CYS A 192 6.99 18.90 -29.34
CA CYS A 192 7.12 18.21 -28.05
C CYS A 192 6.20 18.85 -27.00
N ASN A 193 6.12 20.18 -26.96
CA ASN A 193 5.24 20.90 -26.06
C ASN A 193 3.76 20.55 -26.28
N VAL A 194 3.33 20.40 -27.53
CA VAL A 194 1.98 19.92 -27.88
C VAL A 194 1.71 18.53 -27.29
N MET A 195 2.68 17.61 -27.29
CA MET A 195 2.53 16.29 -26.68
C MET A 195 2.49 16.34 -25.15
N ILE A 196 3.28 17.24 -24.55
CA ILE A 196 3.27 17.51 -23.11
C ILE A 196 1.88 17.97 -22.68
N GLU A 197 1.34 19.02 -23.31
CA GLU A 197 0.03 19.59 -22.97
C GLU A 197 -1.12 18.60 -23.25
N ARG A 198 -1.00 17.78 -24.30
CA ARG A 198 -1.95 16.69 -24.54
C ARG A 198 -1.93 15.66 -23.42
N SER A 199 -0.74 15.26 -22.96
CA SER A 199 -0.60 14.29 -21.87
C SER A 199 -1.13 14.86 -20.56
N LEU A 200 -0.89 16.15 -20.29
CA LEU A 200 -1.46 16.85 -19.14
C LEU A 200 -2.98 16.86 -19.18
N ALA A 201 -3.59 17.26 -20.32
CA ALA A 201 -5.04 17.25 -20.45
C ALA A 201 -5.66 15.86 -20.24
N GLN A 202 -5.00 14.80 -20.72
CA GLN A 202 -5.39 13.41 -20.47
C GLN A 202 -5.27 13.04 -18.99
N ALA A 203 -4.12 13.30 -18.36
CA ALA A 203 -3.89 13.03 -16.95
C ALA A 203 -4.89 13.77 -16.05
N THR A 204 -5.16 15.04 -16.35
CA THR A 204 -6.18 15.87 -15.68
C THR A 204 -7.56 15.27 -15.75
N LYS A 205 -7.96 14.71 -16.89
CA LYS A 205 -9.24 14.00 -16.98
C LYS A 205 -9.26 12.77 -16.08
N VAL A 206 -8.19 11.98 -16.06
CA VAL A 206 -8.11 10.74 -15.27
C VAL A 206 -8.13 11.04 -13.78
N TYR A 207 -7.26 11.91 -13.27
CA TYR A 207 -7.20 12.15 -11.83
C TYR A 207 -8.43 12.91 -11.31
N ASN A 208 -9.05 13.77 -12.12
CA ASN A 208 -10.30 14.43 -11.71
C ASN A 208 -11.47 13.43 -11.59
N ASP A 209 -11.43 12.32 -12.34
CA ASP A 209 -12.44 11.26 -12.28
C ASP A 209 -12.25 10.31 -11.10
N VAL A 210 -11.09 10.33 -10.43
CA VAL A 210 -10.87 9.54 -9.21
C VAL A 210 -11.75 10.07 -8.08
N ASP A 211 -12.57 9.18 -7.52
CA ASP A 211 -13.23 9.33 -6.23
C ASP A 211 -12.42 8.54 -5.20
N LEU A 212 -12.02 9.18 -4.09
CA LEU A 212 -11.16 8.57 -3.07
C LEU A 212 -11.63 8.99 -1.69
N HIS A 213 -11.73 8.02 -0.80
CA HIS A 213 -12.21 8.22 0.56
C HIS A 213 -11.40 7.39 1.55
N ILE A 214 -10.87 8.05 2.57
CA ILE A 214 -10.18 7.45 3.70
C ILE A 214 -11.17 7.26 4.85
N TYR A 215 -11.47 6.00 5.13
CA TYR A 215 -12.26 5.61 6.29
C TYR A 215 -11.33 5.09 7.39
N VAL A 216 -11.35 5.78 8.53
CA VAL A 216 -10.64 5.37 9.74
C VAL A 216 -11.61 4.62 10.66
N GLN A 217 -11.24 3.40 11.03
CA GLN A 217 -11.94 2.60 12.04
C GLN A 217 -11.09 2.59 13.31
N ASP A 218 -11.58 3.28 14.34
CA ASP A 218 -10.93 3.48 15.64
C ASP A 218 -11.75 2.91 16.81
N ALA A 219 -12.99 2.45 16.57
CA ALA A 219 -13.83 1.83 17.58
C ALA A 219 -13.28 0.46 18.04
N TYR A 220 -12.63 -0.28 17.14
CA TYR A 220 -11.94 -1.55 17.41
C TYR A 220 -11.08 -1.99 16.22
N GLY A 221 -10.14 -2.91 16.45
CA GLY A 221 -9.26 -3.45 15.42
C GLY A 221 -8.92 -4.92 15.65
N LYS A 222 -7.66 -5.30 15.33
CA LYS A 222 -7.20 -6.70 15.44
C LYS A 222 -7.36 -7.29 16.84
N GLY A 223 -7.36 -6.47 17.89
CA GLY A 223 -7.49 -6.96 19.27
C GLY A 223 -8.84 -7.59 19.55
N PHE A 224 -9.93 -6.98 19.06
CA PHE A 224 -11.26 -7.57 19.15
C PHE A 224 -11.34 -8.85 18.30
N MET A 225 -10.91 -8.79 17.04
CA MET A 225 -11.00 -9.92 16.09
C MET A 225 -10.25 -11.16 16.63
N LYS A 226 -9.05 -10.96 17.18
CA LYS A 226 -8.26 -12.02 17.82
C LYS A 226 -8.94 -12.58 19.07
N LYS A 227 -9.58 -11.75 19.92
CA LYS A 227 -10.37 -12.23 21.08
C LYS A 227 -11.52 -13.14 20.63
N GLN A 228 -12.11 -12.88 19.47
CA GLN A 228 -13.14 -13.73 18.86
C GLN A 228 -12.60 -14.98 18.15
N LYS A 229 -11.26 -15.18 18.19
CA LYS A 229 -10.52 -16.25 17.49
C LYS A 229 -10.73 -16.22 15.99
N LEU A 230 -10.73 -15.03 15.40
CA LEU A 230 -10.82 -14.83 13.95
C LEU A 230 -9.54 -14.17 13.45
N SER A 231 -9.11 -14.55 12.25
CA SER A 231 -8.05 -13.82 11.54
C SER A 231 -8.53 -12.39 11.25
N PRO A 232 -7.77 -11.34 11.62
CA PRO A 232 -8.16 -9.97 11.32
C PRO A 232 -8.38 -9.70 9.84
N ASP A 233 -7.55 -10.31 8.99
CA ASP A 233 -7.64 -10.18 7.55
C ASP A 233 -8.92 -10.82 6.99
N ALA A 234 -9.20 -12.06 7.39
CA ALA A 234 -10.44 -12.75 6.99
C ALA A 234 -11.69 -12.02 7.50
N TYR A 235 -11.64 -11.48 8.72
CA TYR A 235 -12.73 -10.68 9.28
C TYR A 235 -13.02 -9.46 8.40
N ILE A 236 -11.99 -8.69 8.04
CA ILE A 236 -12.13 -7.51 7.19
C ILE A 236 -12.65 -7.92 5.80
N GLN A 237 -12.11 -8.98 5.21
CA GLN A 237 -12.58 -9.49 3.92
C GLN A 237 -14.06 -9.89 3.96
N MET A 238 -14.54 -10.52 5.04
CA MET A 238 -15.97 -10.82 5.21
C MET A 238 -16.84 -9.57 5.42
N ALA A 239 -16.31 -8.54 6.08
CA ALA A 239 -16.97 -7.24 6.18
C ALA A 239 -17.07 -6.57 4.81
N LEU A 240 -16.02 -6.63 3.99
CA LEU A 240 -16.01 -6.11 2.62
C LEU A 240 -17.02 -6.85 1.73
N GLN A 241 -17.13 -8.19 1.85
CA GLN A 241 -18.15 -8.96 1.12
C GLN A 241 -19.59 -8.54 1.49
N LEU A 242 -19.86 -8.36 2.79
CA LEU A 242 -21.17 -7.91 3.27
C LEU A 242 -21.48 -6.47 2.82
N ALA A 243 -20.51 -5.57 2.95
CA ALA A 243 -20.62 -4.19 2.52
C ALA A 243 -20.91 -4.09 1.01
N HIS A 244 -20.14 -4.83 0.20
CA HIS A 244 -20.27 -4.80 -1.26
C HIS A 244 -21.62 -5.37 -1.71
N TYR A 245 -22.09 -6.46 -1.11
CA TYR A 245 -23.41 -7.02 -1.44
C TYR A 245 -24.54 -6.04 -1.11
N ARG A 246 -24.47 -5.34 0.03
CA ARG A 246 -25.45 -4.30 0.41
C ARG A 246 -25.39 -3.05 -0.47
N ASP A 247 -24.24 -2.80 -1.09
CA ASP A 247 -24.04 -1.65 -1.96
C ASP A 247 -24.50 -1.92 -3.40
N SER A 248 -24.09 -3.06 -3.97
CA SER A 248 -24.36 -3.45 -5.36
C SER A 248 -25.63 -4.31 -5.54
N GLY A 249 -26.12 -4.95 -4.48
CA GLY A 249 -27.25 -5.89 -4.54
C GLY A 249 -26.92 -7.27 -5.13
N HIS A 250 -25.67 -7.53 -5.51
CA HIS A 250 -25.24 -8.82 -6.04
C HIS A 250 -23.79 -9.16 -5.68
N PHE A 251 -23.39 -10.42 -5.90
CA PHE A 251 -22.01 -10.85 -5.74
C PHE A 251 -21.21 -10.56 -7.00
N ASN A 252 -19.92 -10.21 -6.82
CA ASN A 252 -18.97 -9.98 -7.90
C ASN A 252 -17.64 -10.65 -7.57
N LEU A 253 -16.81 -10.84 -8.60
CA LEU A 253 -15.43 -11.24 -8.38
C LEU A 253 -14.71 -10.24 -7.48
N THR A 254 -14.10 -10.77 -6.42
CA THR A 254 -13.26 -10.00 -5.50
C THR A 254 -11.83 -10.49 -5.60
N TYR A 255 -10.92 -9.58 -5.93
CA TYR A 255 -9.49 -9.82 -5.93
C TYR A 255 -8.92 -9.42 -4.57
N GLU A 256 -8.08 -10.27 -3.99
CA GLU A 256 -7.19 -9.92 -2.90
C GLU A 256 -5.76 -10.36 -3.26
N ALA A 257 -4.79 -9.44 -3.09
CA ALA A 257 -3.39 -9.75 -3.31
C ALA A 257 -2.82 -10.66 -2.20
N SER A 258 -2.25 -11.80 -2.58
CA SER A 258 -1.47 -12.67 -1.69
C SER A 258 -0.02 -12.77 -2.19
N MET A 259 0.94 -12.59 -1.28
CA MET A 259 2.36 -12.58 -1.64
C MET A 259 2.89 -14.01 -1.81
N THR A 260 3.58 -14.29 -2.91
CA THR A 260 4.20 -15.60 -3.19
C THR A 260 5.69 -15.64 -2.86
N ARG A 261 6.12 -14.86 -1.85
CA ARG A 261 7.53 -14.68 -1.46
C ARG A 261 8.24 -15.94 -0.95
N LEU A 262 7.54 -17.06 -0.82
CA LEU A 262 8.14 -18.38 -0.59
C LEU A 262 8.87 -18.92 -1.82
N PHE A 263 8.59 -18.35 -2.99
CA PHE A 263 9.20 -18.72 -4.27
C PHE A 263 10.21 -17.64 -4.70
N ARG A 264 11.26 -18.08 -5.40
CA ARG A 264 12.23 -17.18 -6.03
C ARG A 264 11.49 -16.26 -7.01
N ASP A 265 11.77 -14.96 -6.92
CA ASP A 265 11.15 -13.92 -7.75
C ASP A 265 9.60 -13.85 -7.61
N GLY A 266 9.05 -14.45 -6.56
CA GLY A 266 7.62 -14.45 -6.28
C GLY A 266 7.07 -13.04 -5.99
N ARG A 267 6.09 -12.62 -6.80
CA ARG A 267 5.30 -11.40 -6.62
C ARG A 267 3.99 -11.74 -5.90
N THR A 268 2.90 -11.87 -6.65
CA THR A 268 1.56 -12.05 -6.12
C THR A 268 0.81 -13.21 -6.78
N GLU A 269 -0.10 -13.81 -6.03
CA GLU A 269 -1.21 -14.66 -6.46
C GLU A 269 -2.54 -14.03 -5.97
N THR A 270 -3.66 -14.45 -6.53
CA THR A 270 -4.99 -13.97 -6.16
C THR A 270 -5.64 -14.87 -5.10
N VAL A 271 -6.20 -14.24 -4.06
CA VAL A 271 -7.23 -14.82 -3.20
C VAL A 271 -8.58 -14.33 -3.69
N ARG A 272 -9.53 -15.24 -3.90
CA ARG A 272 -10.87 -14.95 -4.39
C ARG A 272 -11.84 -14.86 -3.22
N SER A 273 -11.90 -13.71 -2.54
CA SER A 273 -12.66 -13.51 -1.30
C SER A 273 -14.17 -13.75 -1.45
N CYS A 274 -14.71 -13.57 -2.67
CA CYS A 274 -16.07 -14.00 -3.01
C CYS A 274 -16.08 -15.51 -3.27
N SER A 275 -16.62 -16.26 -2.31
CA SER A 275 -16.69 -17.72 -2.28
C SER A 275 -18.12 -18.18 -1.98
N ILE A 276 -18.36 -19.49 -2.01
CA ILE A 276 -19.65 -20.05 -1.60
C ILE A 276 -19.89 -19.75 -0.11
N GLU A 277 -18.86 -19.93 0.72
CA GLU A 277 -18.89 -19.72 2.15
C GLU A 277 -19.14 -18.26 2.50
N SER A 278 -18.45 -17.32 1.85
CA SER A 278 -18.69 -15.89 2.06
C SER A 278 -20.07 -15.47 1.57
N SER A 279 -20.56 -16.05 0.47
CA SER A 279 -21.92 -15.80 -0.03
C SER A 279 -23.01 -16.30 0.93
N LEU A 280 -22.83 -17.48 1.51
CA LEU A 280 -23.75 -18.04 2.52
C LEU A 280 -23.76 -17.19 3.79
N TRP A 281 -22.58 -16.77 4.25
CA TRP A 281 -22.44 -15.83 5.36
C TRP A 281 -23.19 -14.52 5.08
N VAL A 282 -22.93 -13.87 3.95
CA VAL A 282 -23.56 -12.59 3.58
C VAL A 282 -25.09 -12.73 3.49
N LYS A 283 -25.59 -13.77 2.80
CA LYS A 283 -27.03 -14.03 2.70
C LYS A 283 -27.68 -14.24 4.07
N SER A 284 -26.97 -14.87 5.01
CA SER A 284 -27.48 -15.10 6.36
C SER A 284 -27.67 -13.81 7.17
N MET A 285 -26.89 -12.77 6.88
CA MET A 285 -27.04 -11.45 7.51
C MET A 285 -28.25 -10.69 6.98
N GLU A 286 -28.65 -10.93 5.73
CA GLU A 286 -29.80 -10.29 5.09
C GLU A 286 -31.12 -11.06 5.29
N ASP A 287 -31.07 -12.29 5.79
CA ASP A 287 -32.25 -13.11 6.06
C ASP A 287 -32.70 -12.99 7.53
N PRO A 288 -33.87 -12.41 7.81
CA PRO A 288 -34.37 -12.24 9.18
C PRO A 288 -34.75 -13.55 9.86
N THR A 289 -34.90 -14.65 9.11
CA THR A 289 -35.26 -15.97 9.65
C THR A 289 -34.05 -16.74 10.20
N VAL A 290 -32.83 -16.33 9.85
CA VAL A 290 -31.61 -17.01 10.30
C VAL A 290 -31.23 -16.56 11.71
N THR A 291 -31.00 -17.53 12.60
CA THR A 291 -30.64 -17.26 13.99
C THR A 291 -29.24 -16.66 14.13
N LYS A 292 -29.02 -15.90 15.23
CA LYS A 292 -27.70 -15.37 15.60
C LYS A 292 -26.62 -16.47 15.66
N ALA A 293 -26.95 -17.65 16.18
CA ALA A 293 -26.00 -18.77 16.27
C ALA A 293 -25.58 -19.29 14.89
N GLU A 294 -26.52 -19.42 13.95
CA GLU A 294 -26.20 -19.87 12.59
C GLU A 294 -25.40 -18.81 11.81
N ARG A 295 -25.73 -17.53 11.97
CA ARG A 295 -24.92 -16.42 11.41
C ARG A 295 -23.46 -16.50 11.87
N ILE A 296 -23.22 -16.66 13.16
CA ILE A 296 -21.86 -16.78 13.72
C ILE A 296 -21.15 -18.02 13.15
N LYS A 297 -21.85 -19.14 13.02
CA LYS A 297 -21.30 -20.38 12.44
C LYS A 297 -20.88 -20.16 10.98
N LEU A 298 -21.72 -19.50 10.18
CA LEU A 298 -21.42 -19.19 8.79
C LEU A 298 -20.27 -18.19 8.65
N LEU A 299 -20.21 -17.16 9.52
CA LEU A 299 -19.07 -16.24 9.57
C LEU A 299 -17.75 -16.98 9.83
N ARG A 300 -17.74 -17.86 10.84
CA ARG A 300 -16.53 -18.64 11.18
C ARG A 300 -16.10 -19.52 10.01
N ALA A 301 -17.04 -20.23 9.38
CA ALA A 301 -16.75 -21.06 8.21
C ALA A 301 -16.19 -20.25 7.04
N ALA A 302 -16.76 -19.07 6.76
CA ALA A 302 -16.28 -18.18 5.71
C ALA A 302 -14.88 -17.63 5.99
N CYS A 303 -14.61 -17.22 7.24
CA CYS A 303 -13.27 -16.81 7.65
C CYS A 303 -12.24 -17.94 7.57
N ASP A 304 -12.59 -19.16 7.99
CA ASP A 304 -11.71 -20.32 7.94
C ASP A 304 -11.38 -20.72 6.50
N TYR A 305 -12.37 -20.66 5.61
CA TYR A 305 -12.20 -20.92 4.18
C TYR A 305 -11.33 -19.86 3.51
N HIS A 306 -11.57 -18.57 3.79
CA HIS A 306 -10.72 -17.48 3.31
C HIS A 306 -9.25 -17.69 3.73
N GLN A 307 -9.00 -18.03 4.99
CA GLN A 307 -7.65 -18.33 5.47
C GLN A 307 -7.04 -19.57 4.81
N HIS A 308 -7.85 -20.56 4.44
CA HIS A 308 -7.38 -21.70 3.67
C HIS A 308 -6.96 -21.28 2.26
N GLN A 309 -7.78 -20.50 1.55
CA GLN A 309 -7.44 -19.95 0.24
C GLN A 309 -6.17 -19.09 0.29
N TYR A 310 -6.01 -18.26 1.32
CA TYR A 310 -4.81 -17.44 1.49
C TYR A 310 -3.54 -18.31 1.61
N ARG A 311 -3.60 -19.40 2.40
CA ARG A 311 -2.50 -20.38 2.51
C ARG A 311 -2.20 -21.08 1.19
N ASP A 312 -3.23 -21.42 0.43
CA ASP A 312 -3.05 -22.04 -0.88
C ASP A 312 -2.43 -21.06 -1.89
N ALA A 313 -2.90 -19.82 -1.96
CA ALA A 313 -2.33 -18.77 -2.80
C ALA A 313 -0.85 -18.52 -2.48
N MET A 314 -0.49 -18.28 -1.21
CA MET A 314 0.90 -18.02 -0.82
C MET A 314 1.84 -19.21 -1.05
N SER A 315 1.30 -20.44 -1.11
CA SER A 315 2.05 -21.68 -1.37
C SER A 315 1.97 -22.13 -2.83
N GLY A 316 1.55 -21.23 -3.74
CA GLY A 316 1.59 -21.47 -5.19
C GLY A 316 0.51 -22.44 -5.69
N LYS A 317 -0.57 -22.61 -4.92
CA LYS A 317 -1.75 -23.41 -5.29
C LYS A 317 -2.94 -22.55 -5.74
N GLY A 318 -2.75 -21.23 -5.88
CA GLY A 318 -3.74 -20.37 -6.51
C GLY A 318 -3.91 -20.70 -8.00
N ILE A 319 -5.03 -20.27 -8.56
CA ILE A 319 -5.41 -20.63 -9.93
C ILE A 319 -5.19 -19.49 -10.93
N ASP A 320 -5.22 -18.23 -10.48
CA ASP A 320 -5.27 -17.08 -11.37
C ASP A 320 -3.96 -16.89 -12.15
N ARG A 321 -2.79 -16.99 -11.50
CA ARG A 321 -1.52 -16.93 -12.24
C ARG A 321 -1.31 -18.16 -13.13
N HIS A 322 -1.83 -19.32 -12.75
CA HIS A 322 -1.78 -20.52 -13.58
C HIS A 322 -2.64 -20.36 -14.84
N LEU A 323 -3.89 -19.88 -14.71
CA LEU A 323 -4.76 -19.57 -15.84
C LEU A 323 -4.15 -18.52 -16.78
N PHE A 324 -3.53 -17.48 -16.23
CA PHE A 324 -2.79 -16.50 -17.02
C PHE A 324 -1.61 -17.11 -17.78
N CYS A 325 -0.84 -18.00 -17.15
CA CYS A 325 0.23 -18.76 -17.80
C CYS A 325 -0.32 -19.57 -18.99
N LEU A 326 -1.42 -20.31 -18.79
CA LEU A 326 -2.07 -21.08 -19.86
C LEU A 326 -2.51 -20.18 -21.01
N TYR A 327 -3.01 -18.97 -20.73
CA TYR A 327 -3.35 -17.98 -21.75
C TYR A 327 -2.13 -17.49 -22.53
N VAL A 328 -1.03 -17.15 -21.85
CA VAL A 328 0.22 -16.74 -22.52
C VAL A 328 0.75 -17.85 -23.44
N VAL A 329 0.72 -19.10 -22.95
CA VAL A 329 1.12 -20.28 -23.75
C VAL A 329 0.16 -20.48 -24.93
N SER A 330 -1.16 -20.32 -24.75
CA SER A 330 -2.12 -20.45 -25.85
C SER A 330 -1.88 -19.41 -26.93
N LYS A 331 -1.56 -18.16 -26.56
CA LYS A 331 -1.19 -17.11 -27.54
C LYS A 331 0.10 -17.44 -28.28
N TYR A 332 1.11 -17.96 -27.60
CA TYR A 332 2.35 -18.41 -28.25
C TYR A 332 2.11 -19.55 -29.25
N LEU A 333 1.25 -20.50 -28.90
CA LEU A 333 0.90 -21.63 -29.76
C LEU A 333 -0.17 -21.31 -30.82
N ASN A 334 -0.66 -20.06 -30.87
CA ASN A 334 -1.80 -19.65 -31.70
C ASN A 334 -3.06 -20.52 -31.50
N LEU A 335 -3.28 -20.96 -30.26
CA LEU A 335 -4.47 -21.70 -29.85
C LEU A 335 -5.51 -20.75 -29.27
N ASP A 336 -6.72 -20.83 -29.82
CA ASP A 336 -7.88 -20.14 -29.27
C ASP A 336 -8.58 -21.03 -28.23
N SER A 337 -8.92 -20.44 -27.10
CA SER A 337 -9.56 -21.13 -25.98
C SER A 337 -10.72 -20.29 -25.49
N PRO A 338 -11.97 -20.65 -25.82
CA PRO A 338 -13.16 -19.94 -25.35
C PRO A 338 -13.22 -19.85 -23.83
N PHE A 339 -12.76 -20.91 -23.12
CA PHE A 339 -12.68 -20.93 -21.66
C PHE A 339 -11.72 -19.86 -21.13
N LEU A 340 -10.49 -19.79 -21.66
CA LEU A 340 -9.50 -18.80 -21.21
C LEU A 340 -9.94 -17.37 -21.57
N HIS A 341 -10.62 -17.19 -22.70
CA HIS A 341 -11.20 -15.90 -23.07
C HIS A 341 -12.25 -15.45 -22.06
N GLN A 342 -13.19 -16.35 -21.71
CA GLN A 342 -14.24 -16.04 -20.75
C GLN A 342 -13.67 -15.72 -19.36
N VAL A 343 -12.86 -16.63 -18.79
CA VAL A 343 -12.43 -16.51 -17.38
C VAL A 343 -11.52 -15.31 -17.13
N LEU A 344 -10.76 -14.86 -18.13
CA LEU A 344 -9.85 -13.71 -18.02
C LEU A 344 -10.52 -12.36 -18.34
N GLN A 345 -11.75 -12.39 -18.87
CA GLN A 345 -12.54 -11.18 -19.14
C GLN A 345 -13.46 -10.76 -18.00
N GLU A 346 -13.70 -11.64 -17.02
CA GLU A 346 -14.57 -11.31 -15.89
C GLU A 346 -13.95 -10.18 -15.04
N PRO A 347 -14.66 -9.07 -14.83
CA PRO A 347 -14.10 -7.90 -14.16
C PRO A 347 -14.01 -8.11 -12.65
N TRP A 348 -12.89 -7.68 -12.07
CA TRP A 348 -12.71 -7.58 -10.62
C TRP A 348 -13.38 -6.30 -10.09
N LYS A 349 -14.70 -6.34 -9.88
CA LYS A 349 -15.45 -5.18 -9.38
C LYS A 349 -15.08 -4.77 -7.94
N LEU A 350 -14.42 -5.65 -7.19
CA LEU A 350 -13.80 -5.30 -5.92
C LEU A 350 -12.35 -5.77 -5.91
N SER A 351 -11.40 -4.84 -5.96
CA SER A 351 -9.97 -5.14 -5.88
C SER A 351 -9.42 -4.69 -4.55
N THR A 352 -8.82 -5.61 -3.80
CA THR A 352 -8.41 -5.38 -2.42
C THR A 352 -6.95 -5.73 -2.15
N SER A 353 -6.35 -5.05 -1.19
CA SER A 353 -5.05 -5.45 -0.66
C SER A 353 -4.89 -5.05 0.80
N GLN A 354 -4.33 -5.96 1.60
CA GLN A 354 -3.80 -5.59 2.89
C GLN A 354 -2.37 -5.05 2.73
N THR A 355 -2.09 -3.88 3.31
CA THR A 355 -0.71 -3.43 3.55
C THR A 355 -0.33 -3.82 4.97
N PRO A 356 0.42 -4.93 5.17
CA PRO A 356 0.82 -5.35 6.50
C PRO A 356 1.85 -4.36 7.06
N THR A 357 1.63 -3.90 8.28
CA THR A 357 2.63 -3.13 9.03
C THR A 357 3.52 -4.04 9.85
N VAL A 358 4.76 -3.60 10.01
CA VAL A 358 5.76 -4.18 10.92
C VAL A 358 5.77 -3.43 12.26
N TYR A 359 5.04 -2.32 12.41
CA TYR A 359 4.77 -1.61 13.68
C TYR A 359 3.89 -2.44 14.66
N ASP A 360 4.38 -3.62 14.97
CA ASP A 360 4.20 -4.35 16.21
C ASP A 360 5.53 -4.14 16.94
N ASP A 361 5.53 -3.51 18.12
CA ASP A 361 6.74 -3.13 18.91
C ASP A 361 7.81 -4.26 18.93
N GLN A 362 7.37 -5.50 18.84
CA GLN A 362 8.17 -6.72 18.85
C GLN A 362 9.06 -6.92 17.60
N ARG A 363 8.64 -6.47 16.40
CA ARG A 363 9.36 -6.74 15.13
C ARG A 363 10.45 -5.75 14.81
N LEU A 364 10.25 -4.47 15.10
CA LEU A 364 11.26 -3.41 14.94
C LEU A 364 12.57 -3.77 15.67
N THR A 365 12.47 -4.53 16.74
CA THR A 365 13.61 -4.86 17.61
C THR A 365 14.32 -6.12 17.22
N LYS A 366 13.59 -7.06 16.65
CA LYS A 366 14.20 -8.19 15.95
C LYS A 366 15.05 -7.70 14.78
N PHE A 367 14.54 -6.72 14.02
CA PHE A 367 15.29 -6.09 12.93
C PHE A 367 16.60 -5.43 13.43
N MET A 368 16.53 -4.69 14.54
CA MET A 368 17.71 -3.98 15.08
C MET A 368 18.74 -4.88 15.78
N SER A 369 18.29 -5.95 16.46
CA SER A 369 19.19 -6.95 17.06
C SER A 369 19.91 -7.78 15.98
N GLN A 370 19.20 -8.18 14.93
CA GLN A 370 19.81 -8.87 13.80
C GLN A 370 20.79 -7.99 13.04
N ARG A 371 20.51 -6.69 12.85
CA ARG A 371 21.47 -5.74 12.25
C ARG A 371 22.76 -5.63 13.06
N SER A 372 22.66 -5.62 14.39
CA SER A 372 23.83 -5.53 15.29
C SER A 372 24.67 -6.81 15.27
N GLU A 373 24.05 -7.99 15.42
CA GLU A 373 24.78 -9.28 15.36
C GLU A 373 25.36 -9.58 13.97
N LEU A 374 24.67 -9.17 12.91
CA LEU A 374 25.09 -9.39 11.52
C LEU A 374 26.22 -8.43 11.13
N ALA A 375 26.21 -7.18 11.63
CA ALA A 375 27.33 -6.26 11.49
C ALA A 375 28.60 -6.81 12.18
N GLU A 376 28.44 -7.47 13.32
CA GLU A 376 29.55 -8.05 14.11
C GLU A 376 30.10 -9.36 13.51
N LYS A 377 29.23 -10.25 13.00
CA LYS A 377 29.64 -11.59 12.51
C LYS A 377 30.33 -11.59 11.15
N ILE A 378 30.09 -10.61 10.29
CA ILE A 378 30.59 -10.64 8.89
C ILE A 378 31.79 -9.70 8.65
N GLY A 379 32.24 -8.93 9.65
CA GLY A 379 33.41 -8.05 9.50
C GLY A 379 33.31 -7.09 8.30
N LEU A 380 32.10 -6.60 8.02
CA LEU A 380 31.74 -5.85 6.81
C LEU A 380 31.41 -4.40 7.17
N ASP A 381 32.44 -3.59 7.46
CA ASP A 381 32.30 -2.12 7.56
C ASP A 381 31.90 -1.45 6.22
N ARG A 382 31.70 -2.22 5.13
CA ARG A 382 31.54 -1.68 3.77
C ARG A 382 30.36 -2.20 2.94
N VAL A 383 29.44 -3.01 3.47
CA VAL A 383 28.25 -3.42 2.70
C VAL A 383 26.98 -3.22 3.52
N LYS A 384 26.39 -2.02 3.39
CA LYS A 384 25.14 -1.58 4.04
C LYS A 384 23.85 -2.23 3.48
N ASN A 385 23.95 -3.31 2.70
CA ASN A 385 22.81 -3.87 1.97
C ASN A 385 22.65 -5.37 2.25
N ILE A 386 21.84 -5.71 3.26
CA ILE A 386 21.24 -7.04 3.37
C ILE A 386 19.76 -6.87 3.72
N ALA A 387 18.90 -7.30 2.79
CA ALA A 387 17.48 -7.51 2.99
C ALA A 387 17.25 -8.79 3.79
N ALA A 388 16.24 -8.80 4.67
CA ALA A 388 15.75 -10.04 5.30
C ALA A 388 14.25 -10.23 5.03
N ALA A 389 13.92 -11.44 4.63
CA ALA A 389 12.61 -11.91 4.22
C ALA A 389 11.74 -12.37 5.41
N GLY A 390 10.43 -12.09 5.32
CA GLY A 390 9.35 -12.99 5.77
C GLY A 390 9.06 -13.16 7.26
N GLY A 391 7.77 -13.10 7.59
CA GLY A 391 7.13 -14.05 8.52
C GLY A 391 7.18 -13.69 10.01
N GLY A 392 6.01 -13.75 10.67
CA GLY A 392 5.78 -13.24 12.02
C GLY A 392 6.32 -14.04 13.21
N PHE A 393 6.08 -13.43 14.38
CA PHE A 393 5.94 -13.93 15.77
C PHE A 393 7.10 -13.67 16.79
N GLY A 394 6.73 -12.99 17.91
CA GLY A 394 7.37 -12.90 19.25
C GLY A 394 8.11 -11.58 19.58
N PRO A 395 8.58 -11.28 20.83
CA PRO A 395 8.03 -11.31 22.20
C PRO A 395 7.89 -9.89 22.86
N THR A 396 7.61 -9.78 24.18
CA THR A 396 6.90 -8.66 24.87
C THR A 396 7.66 -7.36 25.27
N PRO A 397 6.94 -6.23 25.55
CA PRO A 397 7.44 -4.85 25.74
C PRO A 397 8.50 -4.54 26.82
N ALA A 398 8.79 -5.45 27.76
CA ALA A 398 9.68 -5.18 28.89
C ALA A 398 11.15 -4.94 28.48
N PHE A 399 11.57 -5.40 27.30
CA PHE A 399 12.95 -5.27 26.80
C PHE A 399 13.34 -3.83 26.40
N TYR A 400 12.36 -2.97 26.05
CA TYR A 400 12.63 -1.59 25.59
C TYR A 400 12.85 -0.60 26.72
N GLU A 401 12.10 -0.77 27.79
CA GLU A 401 12.14 0.10 28.97
C GLU A 401 13.52 0.04 29.65
N GLU A 402 14.24 -1.07 29.51
CA GLU A 402 15.53 -1.28 30.15
C GLU A 402 16.72 -0.69 29.36
N ARG A 403 16.58 -0.45 28.04
CA ARG A 403 17.71 -0.09 27.15
C ARG A 403 17.62 1.30 26.51
N TYR A 404 16.41 1.85 26.35
CA TYR A 404 16.19 3.18 25.75
C TYR A 404 15.13 3.96 26.54
N PRO A 405 15.47 4.45 27.75
CA PRO A 405 14.53 5.14 28.64
C PRO A 405 13.92 6.43 28.06
N GLN A 406 14.47 6.94 26.95
CA GLN A 406 13.97 8.08 26.19
C GLN A 406 12.93 7.73 25.10
N PHE A 407 12.60 6.45 24.90
CA PHE A 407 11.56 6.04 23.95
C PHE A 407 10.18 6.39 24.50
N ASP A 408 9.64 7.52 24.04
CA ASP A 408 8.32 8.00 24.41
C ASP A 408 7.22 7.24 23.66
N ARG A 409 6.47 6.40 24.40
CA ARG A 409 5.31 5.66 23.88
C ARG A 409 4.23 6.55 23.26
N GLN A 410 4.21 7.85 23.58
CA GLN A 410 3.21 8.81 23.10
C GLN A 410 3.56 9.43 21.73
N LYS A 411 4.82 9.37 21.27
CA LYS A 411 5.25 9.92 19.98
C LYS A 411 5.25 8.87 18.87
N LYS A 412 4.10 8.22 18.66
CA LYS A 412 3.93 7.28 17.53
C LYS A 412 3.66 8.08 16.25
N GLY A 413 4.57 8.03 15.29
CA GLY A 413 4.21 8.31 13.90
C GLY A 413 3.30 7.20 13.40
N VAL A 414 2.08 7.53 12.97
CA VAL A 414 1.12 6.55 12.42
C VAL A 414 1.16 6.62 10.90
N MET A 415 1.45 5.50 10.24
CA MET A 415 1.34 5.40 8.79
C MET A 415 -0.09 4.98 8.41
N ALA A 416 -0.80 5.85 7.70
CA ALA A 416 -2.17 5.61 7.25
C ALA A 416 -2.28 4.59 6.09
N GLY A 417 -1.15 4.04 5.61
CA GLY A 417 -1.10 3.11 4.47
C GLY A 417 -1.11 3.83 3.13
N GLY A 418 -1.45 3.09 2.07
CA GLY A 418 -1.56 3.63 0.72
C GLY A 418 -2.73 3.00 -0.04
N GLY A 419 -3.24 3.73 -1.03
CA GLY A 419 -4.37 3.33 -1.88
C GLY A 419 -3.98 3.22 -3.35
N PHE A 420 -4.93 2.73 -4.15
CA PHE A 420 -4.84 2.60 -5.61
C PHE A 420 -6.23 2.83 -6.21
N GLY A 421 -6.30 3.20 -7.50
CA GLY A 421 -7.58 3.36 -8.21
C GLY A 421 -8.26 2.02 -8.55
N PRO A 422 -9.55 2.01 -8.88
CA PRO A 422 -10.27 0.78 -9.22
C PRO A 422 -9.73 0.14 -10.51
N VAL A 423 -9.81 -1.19 -10.60
CA VAL A 423 -9.37 -1.97 -11.80
C VAL A 423 -10.49 -2.21 -12.82
N ALA A 424 -11.73 -1.92 -12.43
CA ALA A 424 -12.91 -1.93 -13.29
C ALA A 424 -13.54 -0.54 -13.28
N ALA A 425 -14.12 -0.12 -14.41
CA ALA A 425 -14.71 1.21 -14.54
C ALA A 425 -15.85 1.45 -13.52
N ASP A 426 -16.61 0.39 -13.23
CA ASP A 426 -17.75 0.31 -12.33
C ASP A 426 -17.44 -0.51 -11.06
N GLY A 427 -16.18 -0.47 -10.61
CA GLY A 427 -15.71 -1.19 -9.43
C GLY A 427 -15.03 -0.30 -8.39
N TYR A 428 -14.59 -0.95 -7.32
CA TYR A 428 -13.89 -0.33 -6.19
C TYR A 428 -12.45 -0.84 -6.06
N GLY A 429 -11.54 0.05 -5.69
CA GLY A 429 -10.24 -0.28 -5.11
C GLY A 429 -10.26 -0.09 -3.60
N VAL A 430 -9.88 -1.10 -2.82
CA VAL A 430 -9.85 -1.01 -1.35
C VAL A 430 -8.53 -1.52 -0.80
N SER A 431 -7.70 -0.61 -0.30
CA SER A 431 -6.53 -0.97 0.49
C SER A 431 -6.84 -0.79 1.97
N TYR A 432 -6.31 -1.66 2.83
CA TYR A 432 -6.42 -1.48 4.27
C TYR A 432 -5.14 -1.83 5.01
N ILE A 433 -4.93 -1.13 6.12
CA ILE A 433 -3.78 -1.28 7.00
C ILE A 433 -4.25 -1.36 8.44
N ILE A 434 -3.76 -2.38 9.16
CA ILE A 434 -4.09 -2.61 10.57
C ILE A 434 -2.94 -2.08 11.42
N THR A 435 -3.05 -0.86 11.93
CA THR A 435 -1.94 -0.15 12.56
C THR A 435 -1.78 -0.50 14.05
N SER A 436 -2.88 -0.73 14.77
CA SER A 436 -2.87 -1.10 16.19
C SER A 436 -3.95 -2.12 16.54
N GLU A 437 -4.13 -2.42 17.82
CA GLU A 437 -5.17 -3.34 18.32
C GLU A 437 -6.60 -2.81 18.10
N ASP A 438 -6.72 -1.49 17.88
CA ASP A 438 -7.96 -0.71 17.81
C ASP A 438 -8.08 0.18 16.56
N LEU A 439 -7.01 0.36 15.77
CA LEU A 439 -6.98 1.29 14.64
C LEU A 439 -6.72 0.58 13.30
N ILE A 440 -7.57 0.89 12.32
CA ILE A 440 -7.48 0.43 10.92
C ILE A 440 -7.76 1.62 10.00
N PHE A 441 -6.97 1.76 8.94
CA PHE A 441 -7.29 2.70 7.85
C PHE A 441 -7.72 1.93 6.61
N PHE A 442 -8.76 2.41 5.95
CA PHE A 442 -9.24 1.96 4.66
C PHE A 442 -9.05 3.09 3.65
N HIS A 443 -8.39 2.79 2.53
CA HIS A 443 -8.32 3.65 1.35
C HIS A 443 -9.28 3.08 0.32
N ILE A 444 -10.36 3.80 0.03
CA ILE A 444 -11.46 3.34 -0.82
C ILE A 444 -11.50 4.24 -2.04
N SER A 445 -11.40 3.67 -3.23
CA SER A 445 -11.45 4.41 -4.48
C SER A 445 -12.50 3.86 -5.44
N SER A 446 -13.03 4.75 -6.26
CA SER A 446 -13.92 4.48 -7.39
C SER A 446 -13.74 5.54 -8.47
N ASN A 447 -14.54 5.49 -9.54
CA ASN A 447 -14.59 6.53 -10.57
C ASN A 447 -15.87 7.35 -10.41
N LYS A 448 -15.77 8.68 -10.41
CA LYS A 448 -16.92 9.61 -10.36
C LYS A 448 -17.83 9.44 -11.57
N SER A 449 -17.28 9.03 -12.71
CA SER A 449 -18.01 8.76 -13.94
C SER A 449 -18.92 7.53 -13.87
N SER A 450 -18.74 6.63 -12.90
CA SER A 450 -19.58 5.46 -12.71
C SER A 450 -20.78 5.79 -11.83
N PRO A 451 -22.03 5.60 -12.32
CA PRO A 451 -23.23 5.81 -11.51
C PRO A 451 -23.46 4.69 -10.48
N GLU A 452 -22.75 3.56 -10.62
CA GLU A 452 -22.88 2.40 -9.74
C GLU A 452 -22.04 2.54 -8.47
N THR A 453 -20.99 3.37 -8.48
CA THR A 453 -19.98 3.42 -7.43
C THR A 453 -19.87 4.81 -6.79
N ASP A 454 -19.62 4.82 -5.48
CA ASP A 454 -19.41 6.00 -4.64
C ASP A 454 -18.56 5.56 -3.44
N SER A 455 -17.34 6.11 -3.31
CA SER A 455 -16.35 5.70 -2.32
C SER A 455 -16.77 6.05 -0.89
N ILE A 456 -17.49 7.16 -0.72
CA ILE A 456 -18.02 7.61 0.57
C ILE A 456 -19.15 6.68 1.02
N ARG A 457 -20.13 6.44 0.14
CA ARG A 457 -21.23 5.50 0.37
C ARG A 457 -20.69 4.13 0.72
N PHE A 458 -19.68 3.65 -0.02
CA PHE A 458 -19.09 2.36 0.25
C PHE A 458 -18.35 2.33 1.59
N GLY A 459 -17.64 3.40 1.97
CA GLY A 459 -17.08 3.57 3.31
C GLY A 459 -18.12 3.45 4.42
N LYS A 460 -19.31 4.04 4.25
CA LYS A 460 -20.44 3.83 5.20
C LYS A 460 -20.87 2.36 5.26
N ARG A 461 -20.91 1.67 4.12
CA ARG A 461 -21.27 0.24 4.08
C ARG A 461 -20.24 -0.62 4.78
N ILE A 462 -18.95 -0.31 4.64
CA ILE A 462 -17.86 -0.98 5.37
C ILE A 462 -18.04 -0.75 6.87
N ARG A 463 -18.23 0.51 7.31
CA ARG A 463 -18.49 0.83 8.72
C ARG A 463 -19.67 0.04 9.28
N GLN A 464 -20.81 0.06 8.59
CA GLN A 464 -22.00 -0.69 9.02
C GLN A 464 -21.73 -2.20 9.08
N ALA A 465 -21.04 -2.78 8.10
CA ALA A 465 -20.72 -4.20 8.11
C ALA A 465 -19.79 -4.56 9.27
N MET A 466 -18.79 -3.71 9.55
CA MET A 466 -17.88 -3.86 10.69
C MET A 466 -18.65 -3.79 12.03
N ASP A 467 -19.55 -2.83 12.20
CA ASP A 467 -20.36 -2.71 13.43
C ASP A 467 -21.31 -3.90 13.60
N ASP A 468 -22.03 -4.29 12.55
CA ASP A 468 -22.94 -5.45 12.57
C ASP A 468 -22.21 -6.75 12.95
N MET A 469 -20.99 -6.94 12.42
CA MET A 469 -20.17 -8.10 12.73
C MET A 469 -19.66 -8.07 14.18
N ARG A 470 -19.32 -6.88 14.70
CA ARG A 470 -18.97 -6.71 16.12
C ARG A 470 -20.15 -7.09 17.00
N ASP A 471 -21.31 -6.50 16.77
CA ASP A 471 -22.54 -6.72 17.55
C ASP A 471 -23.04 -8.17 17.47
N LEU A 472 -22.80 -8.84 16.33
CA LEU A 472 -23.06 -10.27 16.18
C LEU A 472 -22.18 -11.12 17.10
N LEU A 473 -20.91 -10.76 17.27
CA LEU A 473 -19.96 -11.53 18.09
C LEU A 473 -20.00 -11.12 19.58
N GLU A 474 -20.38 -9.87 19.86
CA GLU A 474 -20.62 -9.39 21.22
C GLU A 474 -21.85 -10.08 21.84
N GLY A 475 -21.73 -10.44 23.13
CA GLY A 475 -22.71 -11.26 23.85
C GLY A 475 -22.38 -12.75 23.95
N GLN A 476 -21.23 -13.20 23.43
CA GLN A 476 -20.66 -14.49 23.82
C GLN A 476 -20.01 -14.36 25.20
N SER A 477 -20.80 -14.45 26.27
CA SER A 477 -20.25 -14.73 27.60
C SER A 477 -19.46 -16.04 27.53
N SER A 478 -18.27 -16.01 28.11
CA SER A 478 -17.28 -17.09 28.25
C SER A 478 -17.83 -18.37 28.90
N ASN A 479 -18.72 -19.09 28.21
CA ASN A 479 -19.35 -20.34 28.66
C ASN A 479 -19.10 -21.49 27.68
N ALA A 480 -17.85 -21.63 27.22
CA ALA A 480 -17.37 -22.84 26.56
C ALA A 480 -15.95 -23.19 27.04
N SER A 481 -15.76 -23.17 28.36
CA SER A 481 -14.66 -23.87 29.04
C SER A 481 -15.25 -25.00 29.88
N SER A 482 -15.80 -26.01 29.21
CA SER A 482 -16.13 -27.29 29.83
C SER A 482 -15.82 -28.44 28.88
N GLY A 483 -14.59 -28.94 29.03
CA GLY A 483 -14.26 -30.37 28.92
C GLY A 483 -14.43 -31.03 27.56
N VAL A 484 -13.41 -30.95 26.72
CA VAL A 484 -13.05 -32.09 25.85
C VAL A 484 -11.55 -32.33 26.01
N ASN A 485 -11.22 -33.46 26.63
CA ASN A 485 -9.86 -33.97 26.77
C ASN A 485 -9.16 -34.05 25.41
N GLU A 486 -8.03 -33.37 25.27
CA GLU A 486 -7.05 -33.63 24.22
C GLU A 486 -6.54 -35.07 24.34
N LYS A 487 -7.08 -35.98 23.52
CA LYS A 487 -6.36 -37.20 23.20
C LYS A 487 -5.24 -36.83 22.22
N LYS A 488 -4.01 -36.86 22.72
CA LYS A 488 -2.77 -36.86 21.95
C LYS A 488 -2.88 -37.85 20.78
N PHE A 489 -2.87 -37.34 19.55
CA PHE A 489 -2.53 -38.15 18.40
C PHE A 489 -1.00 -38.33 18.38
N SER A 490 -0.57 -39.57 18.55
CA SER A 490 0.80 -39.99 18.33
C SER A 490 1.05 -40.13 16.83
N ASN A 491 2.18 -39.60 16.38
CA ASN A 491 2.67 -39.71 15.01
C ASN A 491 2.88 -41.18 14.64
N VAL A 492 2.19 -41.65 13.61
CA VAL A 492 2.57 -42.86 12.86
C VAL A 492 3.20 -42.38 11.55
N ALA A 493 4.48 -42.67 11.38
CA ALA A 493 5.22 -42.40 10.15
C ALA A 493 4.72 -43.28 8.99
N PRO A 494 4.71 -42.80 7.74
CA PRO A 494 4.34 -43.63 6.59
C PRO A 494 5.49 -44.58 6.20
N SER A 495 5.19 -45.86 6.10
CA SER A 495 6.05 -46.89 5.52
C SER A 495 6.11 -46.74 4.00
N THR A 496 7.32 -46.70 3.47
CA THR A 496 7.62 -46.83 2.04
C THR A 496 7.45 -48.27 1.59
N ASP A 497 6.49 -48.54 0.70
CA ASP A 497 6.47 -49.74 -0.12
C ASP A 497 6.18 -49.34 -1.58
N GLN A 498 7.21 -49.47 -2.43
CA GLN A 498 7.06 -49.63 -3.88
C GLN A 498 6.83 -51.11 -4.17
N PRO A 499 6.20 -51.43 -5.32
CA PRO A 499 6.69 -52.58 -6.08
C PRO A 499 6.94 -52.25 -7.57
N ALA A 500 8.10 -52.78 -8.00
CA ALA A 500 8.59 -53.21 -9.31
C ALA A 500 7.99 -52.64 -10.60
#